data_AF-A0A6N9P6G0-F1
#
_entry.id   AF-A0A6N9P6G0-F1
#
_cell.length_a   1.000
_cell.length_b   1.000
_cell.length_c   1.000
_cell.angle_alpha   90.00
_cell.angle_beta   90.00
_cell.angle_gamma   90.00
#
_symmetry.space_group_name_H-M   'P 1'
#
loop_
_entity.id
_entity.type
_entity.pdbx_description
1 polymer ?
#
loop_
_entity_poly.entity_id
_entity_poly.type
_entity_poly.pdbx_seq_one_letter_code
_entity_poly.pdbx_strand_id
1 'polypeptide(L)'
;MMIQILAGHGKASPEERSRIAAAAGTAMMALGIAGLAVLVLIEALGLYSISQHANSYVQGLLFGISGGLAGAGFSTAFSARERLRDPEKMRQFEIKSRDERNLAIQSAAAKMTLVAAFVILYVMLFACAFIEPAISVALSALVVGLFVVYFFFIYLFSKKM
;
A
#
# COMPACT_ATOMS: atom_id res chain seq x y z
N MET A 1 -6.86 -9.51 1.75
CA MET A 1 -5.43 -9.56 1.41
C MET A 1 -4.52 -8.88 2.44
N MET A 2 -4.48 -7.53 2.56
CA MET A 2 -3.56 -6.85 3.50
C MET A 2 -3.72 -7.29 4.97
N ILE A 3 -4.98 -7.52 5.38
CA ILE A 3 -5.34 -8.01 6.71
C ILE A 3 -4.82 -9.44 6.98
N GLN A 4 -4.82 -10.31 5.96
CA GLN A 4 -4.35 -11.69 6.11
C GLN A 4 -2.82 -11.78 6.09
N ILE A 5 -2.17 -10.89 5.34
CA ILE A 5 -0.70 -10.77 5.31
C ILE A 5 -0.19 -10.22 6.66
N LEU A 6 -0.87 -9.22 7.23
CA LEU A 6 -0.49 -8.63 8.52
C LEU A 6 -0.77 -9.54 9.72
N ALA A 7 -1.83 -10.36 9.68
CA ALA A 7 -2.25 -11.13 10.85
C ALA A 7 -1.71 -12.57 10.94
N GLY A 8 -0.91 -13.00 9.96
CA GLY A 8 -0.31 -14.34 9.95
C GLY A 8 -1.33 -15.45 9.68
N HIS A 9 -1.00 -16.35 8.74
CA HIS A 9 -1.80 -17.55 8.52
C HIS A 9 -1.76 -18.46 9.76
N GLY A 10 -2.86 -18.52 10.51
CA GLY A 10 -3.20 -19.67 11.36
C GLY A 10 -3.29 -19.46 12.87
N LYS A 11 -2.85 -18.33 13.44
CA LYS A 11 -2.81 -18.17 14.93
C LYS A 11 -3.79 -17.15 15.54
N ALA A 12 -4.17 -16.11 14.81
CA ALA A 12 -5.04 -15.03 15.33
C ALA A 12 -6.53 -15.29 15.10
N SER A 13 -7.37 -14.96 16.09
CA SER A 13 -8.84 -15.09 16.02
C SER A 13 -9.45 -14.15 14.96
N PRO A 14 -10.64 -14.43 14.41
CA PRO A 14 -11.28 -13.57 13.40
C PRO A 14 -11.46 -12.11 13.87
N GLU A 15 -11.75 -11.94 15.16
CA GLU A 15 -11.84 -10.63 15.80
C GLU A 15 -10.49 -9.93 15.87
N GLU A 16 -9.44 -10.64 16.29
CA GLU A 16 -8.08 -10.09 16.37
C GLU A 16 -7.57 -9.64 15.00
N ARG A 17 -7.80 -10.44 13.95
CA ARG A 17 -7.49 -10.06 12.56
C ARG A 17 -8.20 -8.79 12.13
N SER A 18 -9.48 -8.66 12.48
CA SER A 18 -10.28 -7.47 12.16
C SER A 18 -9.87 -6.25 13.00
N ARG A 19 -9.38 -6.44 14.23
CA ARG A 19 -8.79 -5.35 15.03
C ARG A 19 -7.46 -4.88 14.47
N ILE A 20 -6.57 -5.79 14.09
CA ILE A 20 -5.30 -5.48 13.41
C ILE A 20 -5.58 -4.71 12.11
N ALA A 21 -6.55 -5.17 11.33
CA ALA A 21 -7.01 -4.49 10.12
C ALA A 21 -7.51 -3.07 10.38
N ALA A 22 -8.34 -2.90 11.41
CA ALA A 22 -8.87 -1.60 11.78
C ALA A 22 -7.74 -0.66 12.22
N ALA A 23 -6.81 -1.15 13.06
CA ALA A 23 -5.65 -0.40 13.51
C ALA A 23 -4.73 0.01 12.35
N ALA A 24 -4.41 -0.91 11.44
CA ALA A 24 -3.62 -0.63 10.24
C ALA A 24 -4.32 0.38 9.34
N GLY A 25 -5.63 0.22 9.10
CA GLY A 25 -6.42 1.17 8.32
C GLY A 25 -6.43 2.56 8.96
N THR A 26 -6.60 2.66 10.28
CA THR A 26 -6.55 3.95 10.99
C THR A 26 -5.17 4.58 10.95
N ALA A 27 -4.09 3.79 11.07
CA ALA A 27 -2.73 4.30 10.98
C ALA A 27 -2.42 4.85 9.57
N MET A 28 -2.81 4.12 8.52
CA MET A 28 -2.69 4.60 7.14
C MET A 28 -3.51 5.88 6.90
N MET A 29 -4.74 5.92 7.41
CA MET A 29 -5.58 7.10 7.33
C MET A 29 -4.95 8.30 8.02
N ALA A 30 -4.43 8.11 9.24
CA ALA A 30 -3.76 9.16 9.99
C ALA A 30 -2.50 9.66 9.29
N LEU A 31 -1.69 8.77 8.72
CA LEU A 31 -0.51 9.13 7.93
C LEU A 31 -0.89 9.93 6.67
N GLY A 32 -1.92 9.50 5.93
CA GLY A 32 -2.42 10.24 4.77
C GLY A 32 -2.94 11.63 5.14
N ILE A 33 -3.71 11.75 6.22
CA ILE A 33 -4.20 13.03 6.73
C ILE A 33 -3.06 13.93 7.21
N ALA A 34 -2.07 13.38 7.90
CA ALA A 34 -0.89 14.12 8.33
C ALA A 34 -0.11 14.66 7.12
N GLY A 35 0.06 13.85 6.06
CA GLY A 35 0.65 14.29 4.80
C GLY A 35 -0.11 15.47 4.18
N LEU A 36 -1.44 15.38 4.11
CA LEU A 36 -2.29 16.48 3.62
C LEU A 36 -2.20 17.74 4.51
N ALA A 37 -2.20 17.58 5.83
CA ALA A 37 -2.11 18.68 6.77
C ALA A 37 -0.76 19.42 6.67
N VAL A 38 0.34 18.67 6.51
CA VAL A 38 1.67 19.25 6.27
C VAL A 38 1.70 20.05 4.97
N LEU A 39 1.07 19.55 3.90
CA LEU A 39 1.01 20.28 2.62
C LEU A 39 0.26 21.61 2.76
N VAL A 40 -0.92 21.58 3.40
CA VAL A 40 -1.71 22.80 3.66
C VAL A 40 -0.95 23.78 4.56
N LEU A 41 -0.23 23.27 5.56
CA LEU A 41 0.58 24.10 6.46
C LEU A 41 1.75 24.77 5.74
N ILE A 42 2.47 24.04 4.89
CA ILE A 42 3.58 24.58 4.09
C ILE A 42 3.06 25.68 3.16
N GLU A 43 1.90 25.48 2.53
CA GLU A 43 1.25 26.47 1.69
C GLU A 43 0.83 27.72 2.48
N ALA A 44 0.19 27.53 3.64
CA ALA A 44 -0.27 28.63 4.49
C ALA A 44 0.86 29.46 5.10
N LEU A 45 2.00 28.83 5.42
CA LEU A 45 3.16 29.50 6.01
C LEU A 45 4.12 30.12 4.98
N GLY A 46 3.87 29.91 3.68
CA GLY A 46 4.73 30.46 2.62
C GLY A 46 6.17 29.96 2.67
N LEU A 47 6.43 28.79 3.26
CA LEU A 47 7.78 28.23 3.49
C LEU A 47 8.45 27.68 2.21
N TYR A 48 8.03 28.13 1.02
CA TYR A 48 8.53 27.62 -0.25
C TYR A 48 9.75 28.39 -0.77
N SER A 49 10.84 27.67 -1.02
CA SER A 49 12.08 28.17 -1.63
C SER A 49 12.45 27.41 -2.93
N ILE A 50 11.45 26.93 -3.69
CA ILE A 50 11.66 26.27 -4.99
C ILE A 50 10.74 26.94 -6.03
N SER A 51 11.28 27.16 -7.25
CA SER A 51 10.61 27.82 -8.38
C SER A 51 9.13 27.44 -8.56
N GLN A 52 8.26 28.42 -8.85
CA GLN A 52 6.80 28.25 -8.86
C GLN A 52 6.27 27.09 -9.74
N HIS A 53 6.93 26.73 -10.83
CA HIS A 53 6.49 25.61 -11.70
C HIS A 53 6.79 24.22 -11.13
N ALA A 54 7.94 24.03 -10.48
CA ALA A 54 8.24 22.78 -9.77
C ALA A 54 7.32 22.60 -8.55
N ASN A 55 6.83 23.72 -8.00
CA ASN A 55 5.97 23.75 -6.82
C ASN A 55 4.58 23.10 -7.08
N SER A 56 3.87 23.51 -8.14
CA SER A 56 2.52 23.00 -8.40
C SER A 56 2.48 21.50 -8.73
N TYR A 57 3.49 20.98 -9.45
CA TYR A 57 3.58 19.54 -9.74
C TYR A 57 3.83 18.72 -8.48
N VAL A 58 4.81 19.12 -7.66
CA VAL A 58 5.15 18.41 -6.42
C VAL A 58 3.98 18.44 -5.44
N GLN A 59 3.28 19.58 -5.32
CA GLN A 59 2.05 19.68 -4.53
C GLN A 59 0.97 18.71 -5.02
N GLY A 60 0.67 18.70 -6.32
CA GLY A 60 -0.33 17.80 -6.89
C GLY A 60 0.01 16.32 -6.66
N LEU A 61 1.27 15.94 -6.82
CA LEU A 61 1.75 14.58 -6.57
C LEU A 61 1.62 14.19 -5.10
N LEU A 62 2.10 15.03 -4.18
CA LEU A 62 2.05 14.75 -2.75
C LEU A 62 0.61 14.74 -2.22
N PHE A 63 -0.25 15.62 -2.75
CA PHE A 63 -1.68 15.63 -2.45
C PHE A 63 -2.34 14.34 -2.93
N GLY A 64 -2.02 13.89 -4.15
CA GLY A 64 -2.50 12.63 -4.71
C GLY A 64 -2.09 11.41 -3.88
N ILE A 65 -0.80 11.30 -3.51
CA ILE A 65 -0.29 10.19 -2.70
C ILE A 65 -0.91 10.20 -1.29
N SER A 66 -0.96 11.36 -0.64
CA SER A 66 -1.50 11.51 0.71
C SER A 66 -3.01 11.25 0.75
N GLY A 67 -3.75 11.77 -0.23
CA GLY A 67 -5.18 11.51 -0.40
C GLY A 67 -5.48 10.05 -0.72
N GLY A 68 -4.69 9.41 -1.59
CA GLY A 68 -4.81 7.99 -1.90
C GLY A 68 -4.59 7.11 -0.67
N LEU A 69 -3.55 7.42 0.12
CA LEU A 69 -3.27 6.70 1.38
C LEU A 69 -4.38 6.91 2.41
N ALA A 70 -4.89 8.14 2.55
CA ALA A 70 -6.00 8.46 3.44
C ALA A 70 -7.27 7.69 3.07
N GLY A 71 -7.63 7.67 1.78
CA GLY A 71 -8.79 6.94 1.26
C GLY A 71 -8.67 5.42 1.42
N ALA A 72 -7.50 4.86 1.13
CA ALA A 72 -7.23 3.43 1.34
C ALA A 72 -7.30 3.05 2.82
N GLY A 73 -6.76 3.91 3.71
CA GLY A 73 -6.85 3.76 5.15
C GLY A 73 -8.28 3.80 5.66
N PHE A 74 -9.07 4.79 5.20
CA PHE A 74 -10.48 4.93 5.54
C PHE A 74 -11.29 3.69 5.14
N SER A 75 -11.19 3.24 3.88
CA SER A 75 -11.89 2.04 3.40
C SER A 75 -11.54 0.81 4.24
N THR A 76 -10.26 0.61 4.52
CA THR A 76 -9.78 -0.53 5.32
C THR A 76 -10.29 -0.47 6.75
N ALA A 77 -10.20 0.69 7.40
CA ALA A 77 -10.66 0.89 8.77
C ALA A 77 -12.17 0.71 8.90
N PHE A 78 -12.94 1.29 7.97
CA PHE A 78 -14.39 1.23 7.96
C PHE A 78 -14.87 -0.22 7.80
N SER A 79 -14.41 -0.93 6.77
CA SER A 79 -14.79 -2.33 6.54
C SER A 79 -14.38 -3.25 7.69
N ALA A 80 -13.25 -2.98 8.34
CA ALA A 80 -12.81 -3.76 9.49
C ALA A 80 -13.68 -3.52 10.74
N ARG A 81 -14.04 -2.26 11.02
CA ARG A 81 -14.96 -1.90 12.11
C ARG A 81 -16.37 -2.43 11.89
N GLU A 82 -16.85 -2.42 10.65
CA GLU A 82 -18.15 -2.97 10.30
C GLU A 82 -18.23 -4.47 10.59
N ARG A 83 -17.18 -5.23 10.26
CA ARG A 83 -17.08 -6.66 10.60
C ARG A 83 -17.06 -6.90 12.11
N LEU A 84 -16.38 -6.06 12.88
CA LEU A 84 -16.33 -6.18 14.34
C LEU A 84 -17.69 -5.90 15.02
N ARG A 85 -18.53 -5.08 14.39
CA ARG A 85 -19.83 -4.69 14.93
C ARG A 85 -20.93 -5.72 14.62
N ASP A 86 -20.81 -6.45 13.52
CA ASP A 86 -21.83 -7.37 13.03
C ASP A 86 -21.27 -8.81 12.95
N PRO A 87 -21.71 -9.72 13.85
CA PRO A 87 -21.23 -11.09 13.88
C PRO A 87 -21.60 -11.89 12.62
N GLU A 88 -22.70 -11.54 11.94
CA GLU A 88 -23.08 -12.20 10.70
C GLU A 88 -22.11 -11.83 9.58
N LYS A 89 -21.76 -10.55 9.45
CA LYS A 89 -20.74 -10.09 8.49
C LYS A 89 -19.37 -10.67 8.78
N MET A 90 -19.00 -10.83 10.06
CA MET A 90 -17.75 -11.50 10.43
C MET A 90 -17.73 -12.95 9.95
N ARG A 91 -18.83 -13.69 10.17
CA ARG A 91 -18.95 -15.08 9.76
C ARG A 91 -18.92 -15.24 8.24
N GLN A 92 -19.65 -14.40 7.51
CA GLN A 92 -19.64 -14.40 6.04
C GLN A 92 -18.23 -14.08 5.49
N PHE A 93 -17.54 -13.12 6.11
CA PHE A 93 -16.16 -12.80 5.76
C PHE A 93 -15.22 -13.99 5.99
N GLU A 94 -15.36 -14.69 7.11
CA GLU A 94 -14.55 -15.87 7.41
C GLU A 94 -14.74 -16.99 6.37
N ILE A 95 -15.99 -17.32 6.05
CA ILE A 95 -16.33 -18.32 5.02
C ILE A 95 -15.70 -17.93 3.69
N LYS A 96 -15.90 -16.69 3.25
CA LYS A 96 -15.33 -16.18 2.00
C LYS A 96 -13.80 -16.19 1.99
N SER A 97 -13.19 -15.96 3.15
CA SER A 97 -11.73 -15.88 3.32
C SER A 97 -11.03 -17.24 3.38
N ARG A 98 -11.76 -18.30 3.71
CA ARG A 98 -11.28 -19.69 3.79
C ARG A 98 -11.64 -20.54 2.58
N ASP A 99 -12.50 -20.05 1.70
CA ASP A 99 -12.81 -20.70 0.42
C ASP A 99 -11.53 -20.86 -0.43
N GLU A 100 -11.16 -22.11 -0.70
CA GLU A 100 -9.97 -22.49 -1.47
C GLU A 100 -9.94 -21.83 -2.84
N ARG A 101 -11.11 -21.70 -3.50
CA ARG A 101 -11.21 -21.03 -4.79
C ARG A 101 -10.89 -19.55 -4.68
N ASN A 102 -11.39 -18.87 -3.65
CA ASN A 102 -11.05 -17.47 -3.42
C ASN A 102 -9.58 -17.27 -3.07
N LEU A 103 -8.98 -18.19 -2.31
CA LEU A 103 -7.55 -18.15 -2.01
C LEU A 103 -6.73 -18.35 -3.29
N ALA A 104 -7.10 -19.30 -4.14
CA ALA A 104 -6.44 -19.53 -5.43
C ALA A 104 -6.52 -18.29 -6.33
N ILE A 105 -7.71 -17.72 -6.51
CA ILE A 105 -7.92 -16.50 -7.30
C ILE A 105 -7.10 -15.33 -6.74
N GLN A 106 -7.14 -15.09 -5.43
CA GLN A 106 -6.37 -14.01 -4.80
C GLN A 106 -4.86 -14.20 -4.97
N SER A 107 -4.38 -15.43 -4.82
CA SER A 107 -2.95 -15.73 -5.01
C SER A 107 -2.50 -15.50 -6.45
N ALA A 108 -3.34 -15.90 -7.43
CA ALA A 108 -3.07 -15.67 -8.84
C ALA A 108 -3.12 -14.16 -9.17
N ALA A 109 -4.12 -13.45 -8.66
CA ALA A 109 -4.24 -12.01 -8.83
C ALA A 109 -3.02 -11.27 -8.26
N ALA A 110 -2.57 -11.61 -7.05
CA ALA A 110 -1.39 -10.99 -6.43
C ALA A 110 -0.11 -11.20 -7.26
N LYS A 111 0.10 -12.42 -7.77
CA LYS A 111 1.23 -12.74 -8.65
C LYS A 111 1.16 -11.93 -9.95
N MET A 112 -0.01 -11.87 -10.59
CA MET A 112 -0.21 -11.13 -11.83
C MET A 112 -0.07 -9.62 -11.62
N THR A 113 -0.53 -9.07 -10.49
CA THR A 113 -0.34 -7.66 -10.13
C THR A 113 1.14 -7.33 -9.98
N LEU A 114 1.93 -8.23 -9.35
CA LEU A 114 3.38 -8.03 -9.23
C LEU A 114 4.07 -8.06 -10.60
N VAL A 115 3.70 -9.00 -11.48
CA VAL A 115 4.21 -9.04 -12.86
C VAL A 115 3.84 -7.76 -13.60
N ALA A 116 2.58 -7.34 -13.55
CA ALA A 116 2.12 -6.12 -14.20
C ALA A 116 2.84 -4.86 -13.66
N ALA A 117 3.08 -4.79 -12.35
CA ALA A 117 3.83 -3.70 -11.74
C ALA A 117 5.27 -3.62 -12.27
N PHE A 118 5.96 -4.76 -12.42
CA PHE A 118 7.30 -4.79 -13.03
C PHE A 118 7.29 -4.40 -14.51
N VAL A 119 6.28 -4.80 -15.27
CA VAL A 119 6.13 -4.38 -16.68
C VAL A 119 5.94 -2.86 -16.78
N ILE A 120 5.05 -2.29 -15.97
CA ILE A 120 4.82 -0.83 -15.92
C ILE A 120 6.11 -0.12 -15.52
N LEU A 121 6.81 -0.61 -14.49
CA LEU A 121 8.05 -0.04 -14.01
C LEU A 121 9.16 -0.09 -15.08
N TYR A 122 9.26 -1.19 -15.83
CA TYR A 122 10.20 -1.32 -16.95
C TYR A 122 9.91 -0.32 -18.08
N VAL A 123 8.63 -0.18 -18.48
CA VAL A 123 8.23 0.79 -19.50
C VAL A 123 8.58 2.22 -19.05
N MET A 124 8.32 2.55 -17.78
CA MET A 124 8.68 3.86 -17.21
C MET A 124 10.19 4.09 -17.19
N LEU A 125 10.96 3.10 -16.75
CA LEU A 125 12.42 3.17 -16.74
C LEU A 125 12.99 3.37 -18.15
N PHE A 126 12.47 2.63 -19.13
CA PHE A 126 12.89 2.75 -20.53
C PHE A 126 12.54 4.13 -21.10
N ALA A 127 11.32 4.63 -20.86
CA ALA A 127 10.92 5.96 -21.30
C ALA A 127 11.76 7.07 -20.63
N CYS A 128 11.95 7.00 -19.31
CA CYS A 128 12.73 7.99 -18.55
C CYS A 128 14.22 7.96 -18.92
N ALA A 129 14.77 6.84 -19.41
CA ALA A 129 16.16 6.77 -19.86
C ALA A 129 16.48 7.75 -20.99
N PHE A 130 15.49 8.09 -21.84
CA PHE A 130 15.63 9.06 -22.93
C PHE A 130 15.26 10.49 -22.53
N ILE A 131 14.45 10.67 -21.49
CA ILE A 131 13.94 11.99 -21.07
C ILE A 131 14.86 12.61 -20.02
N GLU A 132 15.12 11.89 -18.93
CA GLU A 132 15.88 12.39 -17.79
C GLU A 132 16.65 11.22 -17.13
N PRO A 133 17.95 11.07 -17.43
CA PRO A 133 18.75 9.94 -16.95
C PRO A 133 18.74 9.79 -15.42
N ALA A 134 18.67 10.90 -14.67
CA ALA A 134 18.62 10.85 -13.20
C ALA A 134 17.37 10.11 -12.69
N ILE A 135 16.21 10.29 -13.32
CA ILE A 135 14.97 9.58 -12.96
C ILE A 135 15.10 8.10 -13.29
N SER A 136 15.72 7.76 -14.43
CA SER A 136 15.96 6.36 -14.81
C SER A 136 16.86 5.63 -13.82
N VAL A 137 17.92 6.29 -13.32
CA VAL A 137 18.79 5.75 -12.26
C VAL A 137 18.00 5.54 -10.97
N ALA A 138 17.15 6.50 -10.57
CA ALA A 138 16.30 6.38 -9.38
C ALA A 138 15.31 5.21 -9.50
N LEU A 139 14.67 5.03 -10.66
CA LEU A 139 13.78 3.89 -10.93
C LEU A 139 14.54 2.56 -10.94
N SER A 140 15.78 2.55 -11.45
CA SER A 140 16.65 1.37 -11.42
C SER A 140 17.00 0.98 -9.98
N ALA A 141 17.34 1.96 -9.13
CA ALA A 141 17.59 1.73 -7.71
C ALA A 141 16.35 1.19 -6.99
N LEU A 142 15.15 1.67 -7.34
CA LEU A 142 13.88 1.14 -6.83
C LEU A 142 13.68 -0.33 -7.21
N VAL A 143 13.96 -0.70 -8.47
CA VAL A 143 13.89 -2.11 -8.92
C VAL A 143 14.84 -2.99 -8.10
N VAL A 144 16.10 -2.57 -7.94
CA VAL A 144 17.08 -3.31 -7.13
C VAL A 144 16.60 -3.43 -5.68
N GLY A 145 16.10 -2.35 -5.09
CA GLY A 145 15.53 -2.35 -3.74
C GLY A 145 14.37 -3.35 -3.59
N LEU A 146 13.46 -3.40 -4.56
CA LEU A 146 12.37 -4.37 -4.57
C LEU A 146 12.87 -5.82 -4.63
N PHE A 147 13.90 -6.10 -5.43
CA PHE A 147 14.51 -7.44 -5.46
C PHE A 147 15.20 -7.80 -4.14
N VAL A 148 15.92 -6.86 -3.51
CA VAL A 148 16.54 -7.08 -2.20
C VAL A 148 15.48 -7.43 -1.15
N VAL A 149 14.37 -6.67 -1.11
CA VAL A 149 13.25 -6.94 -0.21
C VAL A 149 12.60 -8.29 -0.52
N TYR A 150 12.41 -8.63 -1.80
CA TYR A 150 11.86 -9.92 -2.22
C TYR A 150 12.73 -11.09 -1.76
N PHE A 151 14.03 -11.05 -2.01
CA PHE A 151 14.97 -12.09 -1.56
C PHE A 151 15.08 -12.16 -0.04
N PHE A 152 15.02 -11.01 0.65
CA PHE A 152 14.97 -10.98 2.10
C PHE A 152 13.75 -11.72 2.65
N PHE A 153 12.56 -11.51 2.08
CA PHE A 153 11.36 -12.24 2.48
C PHE A 153 11.44 -13.73 2.13
N ILE A 154 11.99 -14.10 0.98
CA ILE A 154 12.25 -15.52 0.65
C ILE A 154 13.11 -16.15 1.74
N TYR A 155 14.22 -15.50 2.11
CA TYR A 155 15.13 -15.99 3.12
C TYR A 155 14.46 -16.13 4.50
N LEU A 156 13.64 -15.15 4.90
CA LEU A 156 12.89 -15.22 6.16
C LEU A 156 11.86 -16.35 6.17
N PHE A 157 11.14 -16.57 5.07
CA PHE A 157 10.11 -17.60 5.00
C PHE A 157 10.69 -19.00 4.77
N SER A 158 11.80 -19.14 4.05
CA SER A 158 12.50 -20.42 3.87
C SER A 158 13.07 -20.97 5.17
N LYS A 159 13.36 -20.10 6.15
CA LYS A 159 13.82 -20.51 7.49
C LYS A 159 12.67 -20.90 8.42
N LYS A 160 11.44 -20.48 8.10
CA LYS A 160 10.26 -20.65 8.95
C LYS A 160 9.39 -21.86 8.55
N MET A 161 9.52 -22.32 7.31
CA MET A 161 8.95 -23.58 6.83
C MET A 161 9.94 -24.71 7.05
#